data_AF-A0A7W9WTR7-F1
#
_entry.id   AF-A0A7W9WTR7-F1
#
_cell.length_a   1.000
_cell.length_b   1.000
_cell.length_c   1.000
_cell.angle_alpha   90.00
_cell.angle_beta   90.00
_cell.angle_gamma   90.00
#
_symmetry.space_group_name_H-M   'P 1'
#
loop_
_entity.id
_entity.type
_entity.pdbx_description
1 polymer ?
#
loop_
_entity_poly.entity_id
_entity_poly.type
_entity_poly.pdbx_seq_one_letter_code
_entity_poly.pdbx_strand_id
1 'polypeptide(L)'
;MNEINTQAAREQQTGQRKALAQEKEIRHFGVPYYSQWGSPEWVARIVEDDVDPCDDPAWGASGFGQPEQYRFWAKRLCGLTCFESALDYWGIEHAPRAAMLEDALRHGVYRLREDGGVDGLIYHPFAAWAESAYGVRVEVMTDEDIQASAARLDADTLAIVSVSPEIRYPERANVDQGGHLILLHGRSDGGVWFHNPSGVAPYQANAWLPYGTVARFHARRGMALTRITVDETLAE
;
A
#
# COMPACT_ATOMS: atom_id res chain seq x y z
N MET A 1 56.05 0.81 -4.28
CA MET A 1 55.12 0.91 -3.13
C MET A 1 53.88 1.77 -3.39
N ASN A 2 53.81 2.58 -4.47
CA ASN A 2 52.65 3.47 -4.72
C ASN A 2 51.49 2.85 -5.53
N GLU A 3 51.73 1.82 -6.34
CA GLU A 3 50.67 1.27 -7.22
C GLU A 3 49.65 0.42 -6.45
N ILE A 4 50.10 -0.34 -5.45
CA ILE A 4 49.24 -1.22 -4.64
C ILE A 4 48.22 -0.41 -3.82
N ASN A 5 48.62 0.76 -3.31
CA ASN A 5 47.72 1.66 -2.57
C ASN A 5 46.64 2.30 -3.46
N THR A 6 46.88 2.42 -4.76
CA THR A 6 45.93 3.06 -5.68
C THR A 6 44.82 2.10 -6.12
N GLN A 7 45.14 0.80 -6.18
CA GLN A 7 44.18 -0.23 -6.54
C GLN A 7 43.24 -0.58 -5.38
N ALA A 8 43.76 -0.69 -4.15
CA ALA A 8 42.95 -0.90 -2.95
C ALA A 8 41.95 0.25 -2.70
N ALA A 9 42.36 1.50 -2.95
CA ALA A 9 41.48 2.67 -2.84
C ALA A 9 40.35 2.66 -3.89
N ARG A 10 40.64 2.23 -5.13
CA ARG A 10 39.63 2.10 -6.19
C ARG A 10 38.65 0.96 -5.92
N GLU A 11 39.12 -0.15 -5.38
CA GLU A 11 38.29 -1.29 -4.99
C GLU A 11 37.39 -0.94 -3.80
N GLN A 12 37.89 -0.24 -2.78
CA GLN A 12 37.09 0.31 -1.68
C GLN A 12 36.04 1.31 -2.18
N GLN A 13 36.42 2.24 -3.05
CA GLN A 13 35.50 3.26 -3.60
C GLN A 13 34.43 2.64 -4.51
N THR A 14 34.76 1.56 -5.22
CA THR A 14 33.81 0.78 -6.04
C THR A 14 32.88 -0.05 -5.15
N GLY A 15 33.38 -0.62 -4.05
CA GLY A 15 32.60 -1.30 -3.02
C GLY A 15 31.61 -0.36 -2.32
N GLN A 16 32.06 0.84 -1.93
CA GLN A 16 31.21 1.87 -1.33
C GLN A 16 30.13 2.37 -2.30
N ARG A 17 30.46 2.57 -3.58
CA ARG A 17 29.46 2.96 -4.60
C ARG A 17 28.43 1.86 -4.86
N LYS A 18 28.82 0.58 -4.82
CA LYS A 18 27.89 -0.54 -4.94
C LYS A 18 27.00 -0.69 -3.70
N ALA A 19 27.54 -0.47 -2.50
CA ALA A 19 26.77 -0.47 -1.25
C ALA A 19 25.76 0.69 -1.19
N LEU A 20 26.18 1.92 -1.55
CA LEU A 20 25.29 3.09 -1.67
C LEU A 20 24.27 2.94 -2.81
N ALA A 21 24.60 2.18 -3.86
CA ALA A 21 23.63 1.83 -4.92
C ALA A 21 22.68 0.70 -4.49
N GLN A 22 23.04 -0.12 -3.51
CA GLN A 22 22.15 -1.09 -2.87
C GLN A 22 21.16 -0.41 -1.91
N GLU A 23 21.50 0.76 -1.35
CA GLU A 23 20.56 1.62 -0.61
C GLU A 23 19.59 2.43 -1.51
N LYS A 24 19.84 2.47 -2.84
CA LYS A 24 19.01 3.22 -3.81
C LYS A 24 17.76 2.49 -4.25
N GLU A 25 17.80 1.16 -4.27
CA GLU A 25 16.66 0.33 -4.65
C GLU A 25 16.29 -0.59 -3.50
N ILE A 26 15.05 -0.48 -3.05
CA ILE A 26 14.46 -1.36 -2.05
C ILE A 26 13.26 -2.00 -2.69
N ARG A 27 13.16 -3.32 -2.61
CA ARG A 27 11.99 -4.04 -3.07
C ARG A 27 11.73 -5.22 -2.15
N HIS A 28 10.56 -5.18 -1.52
CA HIS A 28 10.02 -6.32 -0.80
C HIS A 28 9.45 -7.28 -1.83
N PHE A 29 10.04 -8.48 -1.89
CA PHE A 29 9.57 -9.57 -2.73
C PHE A 29 8.60 -10.45 -1.94
N GLY A 30 7.58 -10.99 -2.61
CA GLY A 30 6.60 -11.87 -1.97
C GLY A 30 5.55 -11.14 -1.13
N VAL A 31 5.42 -9.82 -1.23
CA VAL A 31 4.28 -9.10 -0.66
C VAL A 31 2.99 -9.63 -1.32
N PRO A 32 2.06 -10.24 -0.56
CA PRO A 32 0.81 -10.74 -1.12
C PRO A 32 0.01 -9.63 -1.79
N TYR A 33 -0.64 -9.96 -2.90
CA TYR A 33 -1.58 -9.05 -3.54
C TYR A 33 -3.00 -9.50 -3.22
N TYR A 34 -3.81 -8.55 -2.77
CA TYR A 34 -5.25 -8.73 -2.65
C TYR A 34 -6.00 -7.70 -3.47
N SER A 35 -7.05 -8.16 -4.17
CA SER A 35 -8.07 -7.28 -4.71
C SER A 35 -8.96 -6.77 -3.56
N GLN A 36 -9.44 -5.52 -3.65
CA GLN A 36 -10.45 -5.02 -2.72
C GLN A 36 -11.82 -5.69 -2.97
N TRP A 37 -11.99 -6.28 -4.15
CA TRP A 37 -13.07 -7.20 -4.49
C TRP A 37 -12.61 -8.66 -4.37
N GLY A 38 -13.48 -9.63 -4.63
CA GLY A 38 -13.18 -11.05 -4.42
C GLY A 38 -12.04 -11.55 -5.30
N SER A 39 -12.10 -11.27 -6.59
CA SER A 39 -11.22 -11.79 -7.62
C SER A 39 -10.56 -10.66 -8.42
N PRO A 40 -9.25 -10.72 -8.70
CA PRO A 40 -8.57 -9.71 -9.51
C PRO A 40 -9.13 -9.57 -10.94
N GLU A 41 -9.53 -10.67 -11.58
CA GLU A 41 -10.06 -10.67 -12.94
C GLU A 41 -11.44 -10.01 -13.06
N TRP A 42 -12.15 -9.84 -11.94
CA TRP A 42 -13.45 -9.18 -11.90
C TRP A 42 -13.36 -7.65 -11.82
N VAL A 43 -12.20 -7.11 -11.49
CA VAL A 43 -12.04 -5.68 -11.26
C VAL A 43 -12.43 -4.84 -12.49
N ALA A 44 -11.97 -5.23 -13.68
CA ALA A 44 -12.32 -4.53 -14.92
C ALA A 44 -13.83 -4.48 -15.15
N ARG A 45 -14.52 -5.62 -15.00
CA ARG A 45 -15.98 -5.70 -15.15
C ARG A 45 -16.72 -4.82 -14.15
N ILE A 46 -16.23 -4.72 -12.92
CA ILE A 46 -16.86 -3.89 -11.88
C ILE A 46 -16.67 -2.40 -12.18
N VAL A 47 -15.46 -1.98 -12.59
CA VAL A 47 -15.15 -0.55 -12.74
C VAL A 47 -15.43 0.02 -14.14
N GLU A 48 -15.45 -0.83 -15.17
CA GLU A 48 -15.70 -0.44 -16.57
C GLU A 48 -17.13 -0.70 -17.00
N ASP A 49 -17.70 -1.84 -16.60
CA ASP A 49 -19.04 -2.28 -17.04
C ASP A 49 -20.13 -2.10 -15.95
N ASP A 50 -19.77 -1.56 -14.78
CA ASP A 50 -20.67 -1.38 -13.62
C ASP A 50 -21.37 -2.68 -13.17
N VAL A 51 -20.67 -3.81 -13.31
CA VAL A 51 -21.17 -5.13 -12.86
C VAL A 51 -21.25 -5.17 -11.34
N ASP A 52 -22.30 -5.83 -10.81
CA ASP A 52 -22.45 -6.01 -9.36
C ASP A 52 -21.25 -6.78 -8.81
N PRO A 53 -20.49 -6.23 -7.84
CA PRO A 53 -19.36 -6.94 -7.25
C PRO A 53 -19.77 -8.26 -6.55
N CYS A 54 -21.05 -8.47 -6.24
CA CYS A 54 -21.54 -9.73 -5.66
C CYS A 54 -21.71 -10.84 -6.71
N ASP A 55 -21.63 -10.53 -8.01
CA ASP A 55 -21.62 -11.54 -9.07
C ASP A 55 -20.29 -12.31 -9.14
N ASP A 56 -19.23 -11.75 -8.53
CA ASP A 56 -17.94 -12.41 -8.37
C ASP A 56 -18.04 -13.56 -7.36
N PRO A 57 -17.88 -14.84 -7.76
CA PRO A 57 -18.09 -15.98 -6.87
C PRO A 57 -17.15 -16.00 -5.65
N ALA A 58 -16.04 -15.26 -5.69
CA ALA A 58 -15.09 -15.16 -4.58
C ALA A 58 -15.40 -14.03 -3.58
N TRP A 59 -16.48 -13.25 -3.78
CA TRP A 59 -16.76 -12.07 -2.94
C TRP A 59 -16.75 -12.40 -1.42
N GLY A 60 -17.26 -13.56 -1.05
CA GLY A 60 -17.34 -14.03 0.34
C GLY A 60 -16.00 -14.32 1.00
N ALA A 61 -14.90 -14.47 0.22
CA ALA A 61 -13.56 -14.70 0.76
C ALA A 61 -13.07 -13.54 1.65
N SER A 62 -13.60 -12.34 1.42
CA SER A 62 -13.34 -11.16 2.26
C SER A 62 -14.03 -11.18 3.64
N GLY A 63 -14.83 -12.22 3.93
CA GLY A 63 -15.47 -12.46 5.22
C GLY A 63 -16.84 -11.80 5.38
N PHE A 64 -17.38 -11.13 4.37
CA PHE A 64 -18.73 -10.55 4.43
C PHE A 64 -19.78 -11.65 4.38
N GLY A 65 -20.75 -11.61 5.31
CA GLY A 65 -21.87 -12.56 5.33
C GLY A 65 -23.10 -12.11 4.56
N GLN A 66 -23.18 -10.83 4.17
CA GLN A 66 -24.35 -10.24 3.51
C GLN A 66 -23.93 -9.47 2.24
N PRO A 67 -24.51 -9.79 1.06
CA PRO A 67 -24.16 -9.13 -0.20
C PRO A 67 -24.31 -7.61 -0.17
N GLU A 68 -25.33 -7.07 0.51
CA GLU A 68 -25.59 -5.64 0.58
C GLU A 68 -24.47 -4.89 1.31
N GLN A 69 -23.94 -5.48 2.38
CA GLN A 69 -22.83 -4.91 3.12
C GLN A 69 -21.55 -4.95 2.29
N TYR A 70 -21.29 -6.07 1.61
CA TYR A 70 -20.14 -6.19 0.72
C TYR A 70 -20.22 -5.18 -0.44
N ARG A 71 -21.34 -5.09 -1.15
CA ARG A 71 -21.56 -4.13 -2.25
C ARG A 71 -21.32 -2.69 -1.80
N PHE A 72 -21.76 -2.36 -0.59
CA PHE A 72 -21.50 -1.05 -0.01
C PHE A 72 -20.01 -0.86 0.30
N TRP A 73 -19.40 -1.77 1.05
CA TRP A 73 -18.05 -1.56 1.57
C TRP A 73 -16.94 -1.83 0.57
N ALA A 74 -17.05 -2.83 -0.31
CA ALA A 74 -15.99 -3.29 -1.20
C ALA A 74 -15.36 -2.17 -2.04
N LYS A 75 -16.13 -1.16 -2.45
CA LYS A 75 -15.62 0.01 -3.18
C LYS A 75 -14.78 1.00 -2.34
N ARG A 76 -14.66 0.77 -1.03
CA ARG A 76 -14.06 1.68 -0.02
C ARG A 76 -12.96 1.01 0.82
N LEU A 77 -12.64 -0.24 0.51
CA LEU A 77 -11.73 -1.07 1.29
C LEU A 77 -10.28 -1.05 0.80
N CYS A 78 -9.93 -0.19 -0.16
CA CYS A 78 -8.55 -0.11 -0.69
C CYS A 78 -7.49 0.01 0.40
N GLY A 79 -7.71 0.89 1.39
CA GLY A 79 -6.80 1.06 2.53
C GLY A 79 -6.64 -0.20 3.39
N LEU A 80 -7.75 -0.85 3.78
CA LEU A 80 -7.71 -2.09 4.55
C LEU A 80 -7.12 -3.26 3.74
N THR A 81 -7.35 -3.30 2.43
CA THR A 81 -6.79 -4.32 1.54
C THR A 81 -5.27 -4.18 1.40
N CYS A 82 -4.78 -2.94 1.30
CA CYS A 82 -3.36 -2.64 1.37
C CYS A 82 -2.75 -3.02 2.73
N PHE A 83 -3.47 -2.77 3.82
CA PHE A 83 -3.01 -3.12 5.16
C PHE A 83 -2.97 -4.63 5.39
N GLU A 84 -3.99 -5.37 4.95
CA GLU A 84 -4.03 -6.85 4.93
C GLU A 84 -2.81 -7.43 4.21
N SER A 85 -2.48 -6.89 3.03
CA SER A 85 -1.27 -7.29 2.29
C SER A 85 0.03 -7.08 3.09
N ALA A 86 0.11 -5.99 3.86
CA ALA A 86 1.27 -5.69 4.71
C ALA A 86 1.33 -6.63 5.94
N LEU A 87 0.19 -6.89 6.58
CA LEU A 87 0.09 -7.80 7.73
C LEU A 87 0.53 -9.22 7.35
N ASP A 88 0.01 -9.76 6.24
CA ASP A 88 0.39 -11.08 5.75
C ASP A 88 1.86 -11.14 5.33
N TYR A 89 2.38 -10.08 4.68
CA TYR A 89 3.80 -10.02 4.34
C TYR A 89 4.69 -10.10 5.59
N TRP A 90 4.28 -9.48 6.69
CA TRP A 90 5.00 -9.55 7.96
C TRP A 90 4.66 -10.78 8.80
N GLY A 91 3.68 -11.60 8.40
CA GLY A 91 3.20 -12.75 9.18
C GLY A 91 2.52 -12.33 10.49
N ILE A 92 1.87 -11.17 10.50
CA ILE A 92 1.07 -10.69 11.64
C ILE A 92 -0.35 -11.24 11.47
N GLU A 93 -0.80 -12.02 12.46
CA GLU A 93 -2.16 -12.58 12.45
C GLU A 93 -3.23 -11.47 12.42
N HIS A 94 -4.26 -11.70 11.63
CA HIS A 94 -5.40 -10.80 11.55
C HIS A 94 -6.70 -11.57 11.26
N ALA A 95 -7.82 -10.95 11.59
CA ALA A 95 -9.14 -11.46 11.23
C ALA A 95 -9.43 -11.21 9.73
N PRO A 96 -10.45 -11.87 9.13
CA PRO A 96 -10.88 -11.55 7.78
C PRO A 96 -11.25 -10.06 7.61
N ARG A 97 -11.10 -9.53 6.39
CA ARG A 97 -11.28 -8.09 6.08
C ARG A 97 -12.59 -7.50 6.60
N ALA A 98 -13.71 -8.23 6.54
CA ALA A 98 -14.99 -7.77 7.10
C ALA A 98 -14.92 -7.52 8.61
N ALA A 99 -14.29 -8.41 9.38
CA ALA A 99 -14.13 -8.25 10.83
C ALA A 99 -13.12 -7.13 11.15
N MET A 100 -12.04 -7.01 10.37
CA MET A 100 -11.13 -5.86 10.47
C MET A 100 -11.84 -4.53 10.23
N LEU A 101 -12.74 -4.47 9.24
CA LEU A 101 -13.55 -3.29 8.97
C LEU A 101 -14.44 -2.93 10.17
N GLU A 102 -15.13 -3.89 10.76
CA GLU A 102 -15.96 -3.65 11.95
C GLU A 102 -15.14 -3.07 13.11
N ASP A 103 -13.93 -3.59 13.32
CA ASP A 103 -13.03 -3.08 14.34
C ASP A 103 -12.52 -1.67 14.01
N ALA A 104 -12.07 -1.46 12.78
CA ALA A 104 -11.66 -0.16 12.27
C ALA A 104 -12.77 0.90 12.44
N LEU A 105 -14.03 0.55 12.21
CA LEU A 105 -15.19 1.43 12.44
C LEU A 105 -15.33 1.83 13.92
N ARG A 106 -15.16 0.89 14.86
CA ARG A 106 -15.19 1.19 16.30
C ARG A 106 -14.07 2.14 16.72
N HIS A 107 -12.95 2.10 16.01
CA HIS A 107 -11.81 2.99 16.23
C HIS A 107 -11.86 4.29 15.41
N GLY A 108 -12.94 4.54 14.67
CA GLY A 108 -13.12 5.78 13.91
C GLY A 108 -12.25 5.88 12.66
N VAL A 109 -11.68 4.77 12.19
CA VAL A 109 -10.89 4.67 10.95
C VAL A 109 -11.75 5.00 9.73
N TYR A 110 -13.04 4.66 9.79
CA TYR A 110 -14.05 5.05 8.82
C TYR A 110 -15.20 5.72 9.54
N ARG A 111 -15.84 6.69 8.89
CA ARG A 111 -17.04 7.35 9.41
C ARG A 111 -18.14 7.36 8.36
N LEU A 112 -19.30 6.87 8.75
CA LEU A 112 -20.53 7.04 7.99
C LEU A 112 -20.99 8.48 8.14
N ARG A 113 -21.31 9.12 7.01
CA ARG A 113 -21.89 10.45 6.95
C ARG A 113 -23.42 10.36 6.99
N GLU A 114 -24.07 11.45 7.39
CA GLU A 114 -25.53 11.54 7.43
C GLU A 114 -26.19 11.34 6.06
N ASP A 115 -25.47 11.66 4.98
CA ASP A 115 -25.93 11.48 3.58
C ASP A 115 -25.80 10.03 3.07
N GLY A 116 -25.42 9.08 3.94
CA GLY A 116 -25.16 7.68 3.56
C GLY A 116 -23.81 7.45 2.88
N GLY A 117 -22.99 8.50 2.77
CA GLY A 117 -21.60 8.42 2.34
C GLY A 117 -20.68 7.85 3.42
N VAL A 118 -19.42 7.63 3.06
CA VAL A 118 -18.35 7.28 4.00
C VAL A 118 -17.19 8.21 3.74
N ASP A 119 -16.62 8.77 4.80
CA ASP A 119 -15.30 9.36 4.72
C ASP A 119 -14.29 8.28 4.29
N GLY A 120 -13.33 8.64 3.43
CA GLY A 120 -12.20 7.73 3.15
C GLY A 120 -11.47 7.36 4.44
N LEU A 121 -10.65 6.30 4.39
CA LEU A 121 -9.85 5.87 5.54
C LEU A 121 -9.13 7.07 6.17
N ILE A 122 -9.40 7.31 7.45
CA ILE A 122 -8.88 8.47 8.18
C ILE A 122 -7.55 8.08 8.82
N TYR A 123 -6.48 8.80 8.45
CA TYR A 123 -5.10 8.35 8.69
C TYR A 123 -4.72 8.31 10.17
N HIS A 124 -5.05 9.33 10.95
CA HIS A 124 -4.67 9.35 12.37
C HIS A 124 -5.40 8.28 13.22
N PRO A 125 -6.73 8.09 13.08
CA PRO A 125 -7.41 6.96 13.71
C PRO A 125 -6.87 5.61 13.23
N PHE A 126 -6.58 5.46 11.93
CA PHE A 126 -5.94 4.25 11.41
C PHE A 126 -4.59 4.00 12.06
N ALA A 127 -3.74 5.03 12.18
CA ALA A 127 -2.42 4.91 12.78
C ALA A 127 -2.49 4.42 14.23
N ALA A 128 -3.36 5.03 15.04
CA ALA A 128 -3.55 4.63 16.43
C ALA A 128 -4.10 3.19 16.54
N TRP A 129 -5.04 2.82 15.68
CA TRP A 129 -5.61 1.47 15.65
C TRP A 129 -4.57 0.42 15.21
N ALA A 130 -3.83 0.68 14.12
CA ALA A 130 -2.81 -0.22 13.60
C ALA A 130 -1.70 -0.49 14.62
N GLU A 131 -1.25 0.54 15.34
CA GLU A 131 -0.21 0.39 16.37
C GLU A 131 -0.72 -0.42 17.57
N SER A 132 -1.91 -0.11 18.07
CA SER A 132 -2.47 -0.78 19.25
C SER A 132 -2.96 -2.21 19.01
N ALA A 133 -3.54 -2.50 17.84
CA ALA A 133 -4.11 -3.81 17.54
C ALA A 133 -3.11 -4.77 16.87
N TYR A 134 -2.11 -4.25 16.15
CA TYR A 134 -1.21 -5.08 15.32
C TYR A 134 0.28 -4.82 15.57
N GLY A 135 0.65 -3.87 16.42
CA GLY A 135 2.06 -3.51 16.62
C GLY A 135 2.71 -2.92 15.37
N VAL A 136 1.93 -2.27 14.50
CA VAL A 136 2.42 -1.61 13.29
C VAL A 136 2.49 -0.11 13.55
N ARG A 137 3.70 0.46 13.57
CA ARG A 137 3.87 1.91 13.66
C ARG A 137 3.45 2.54 12.35
N VAL A 138 2.69 3.64 12.44
CA VAL A 138 2.23 4.37 11.27
C VAL A 138 2.65 5.83 11.36
N GLU A 139 3.44 6.28 10.40
CA GLU A 139 3.77 7.70 10.24
C GLU A 139 2.94 8.30 9.12
N VAL A 140 2.15 9.34 9.44
CA VAL A 140 1.31 10.04 8.48
C VAL A 140 2.14 11.02 7.66
N MET A 141 2.05 10.92 6.34
CA MET A 141 2.72 11.80 5.38
C MET A 141 1.71 12.78 4.79
N THR A 142 2.05 14.08 4.80
CA THR A 142 1.21 15.15 4.25
C THR A 142 2.05 16.18 3.51
N ASP A 143 1.56 16.63 2.36
CA ASP A 143 2.23 17.58 1.47
C ASP A 143 3.64 17.14 1.04
N GLU A 144 3.81 15.84 0.79
CA GLU A 144 5.04 15.25 0.29
C GLU A 144 4.85 14.75 -1.15
N ASP A 145 5.87 14.83 -2.00
CA ASP A 145 5.79 14.20 -3.32
C ASP A 145 5.96 12.67 -3.22
N ILE A 146 5.76 11.97 -4.35
CA ILE A 146 5.84 10.51 -4.37
C ILE A 146 7.28 10.01 -4.12
N GLN A 147 8.30 10.78 -4.48
CA GLN A 147 9.70 10.41 -4.21
C GLN A 147 10.00 10.47 -2.71
N ALA A 148 9.54 11.52 -2.01
CA ALA A 148 9.66 11.65 -0.57
C ALA A 148 8.87 10.55 0.16
N SER A 149 7.64 10.26 -0.30
CA SER A 149 6.83 9.16 0.25
C SER A 149 7.50 7.80 0.03
N ALA A 150 8.06 7.58 -1.16
CA ALA A 150 8.78 6.36 -1.46
C ALA A 150 10.08 6.25 -0.65
N ALA A 151 10.79 7.35 -0.40
CA ALA A 151 12.03 7.35 0.37
C ALA A 151 11.87 6.82 1.81
N ARG A 152 10.64 6.76 2.34
CA ARG A 152 10.33 6.12 3.63
C ARG A 152 10.48 4.60 3.61
N LEU A 153 10.43 3.96 2.44
CA LEU A 153 10.63 2.51 2.35
C LEU A 153 12.07 2.15 2.74
N ASP A 154 12.17 1.18 3.63
CA ASP A 154 13.40 0.56 4.15
C ASP A 154 13.19 -0.96 4.31
N ALA A 155 14.04 -1.65 5.05
CA ALA A 155 13.94 -3.11 5.21
C ALA A 155 12.63 -3.58 5.90
N ASP A 156 12.02 -2.73 6.73
CA ASP A 156 10.88 -3.06 7.59
C ASP A 156 9.67 -2.15 7.35
N THR A 157 9.78 -1.23 6.39
CA THR A 157 8.78 -0.19 6.11
C THR A 157 8.18 -0.30 4.72
N LEU A 158 6.85 -0.49 4.67
CA LEU A 158 6.03 -0.33 3.46
C LEU A 158 5.33 1.04 3.49
N ALA A 159 4.68 1.46 2.40
CA ALA A 159 3.90 2.70 2.42
C ALA A 159 2.54 2.54 1.74
N ILE A 160 1.48 3.05 2.36
CA ILE A 160 0.18 3.23 1.72
C ILE A 160 0.08 4.68 1.26
N VAL A 161 -0.08 4.93 -0.05
CA VAL A 161 -0.16 6.30 -0.59
C VAL A 161 -1.51 6.57 -1.25
N SER A 162 -1.98 7.82 -1.11
CA SER A 162 -3.22 8.26 -1.74
C SER A 162 -2.98 8.64 -3.19
N VAL A 163 -3.77 8.05 -4.07
CA VAL A 163 -3.78 8.31 -5.51
C VAL A 163 -5.21 8.46 -6.01
N SER A 164 -5.42 8.97 -7.22
CA SER A 164 -6.72 8.82 -7.87
C SER A 164 -6.93 7.38 -8.37
N PRO A 165 -8.18 6.89 -8.42
CA PRO A 165 -8.49 5.56 -8.93
C PRO A 165 -8.05 5.36 -10.40
N GLU A 166 -7.91 6.44 -11.17
CA GLU A 166 -7.48 6.44 -12.58
C GLU A 166 -6.05 5.92 -12.79
N ILE A 167 -5.25 5.74 -11.74
CA ILE A 167 -3.93 5.08 -11.84
C ILE A 167 -4.01 3.65 -12.41
N ARG A 168 -5.22 3.06 -12.45
CA ARG A 168 -5.54 1.85 -13.24
C ARG A 168 -5.12 1.95 -14.72
N TYR A 169 -5.14 3.17 -15.28
CA TYR A 169 -4.89 3.47 -16.68
C TYR A 169 -3.81 4.54 -16.80
N PRO A 170 -2.55 4.23 -16.46
CA PRO A 170 -1.48 5.22 -16.35
C PRO A 170 -1.17 5.93 -17.68
N GLU A 171 -1.56 5.38 -18.82
CA GLU A 171 -1.46 6.02 -20.14
C GLU A 171 -2.49 7.13 -20.38
N ARG A 172 -3.60 7.15 -19.64
CA ARG A 172 -4.66 8.15 -19.78
C ARG A 172 -4.28 9.45 -19.07
N ALA A 173 -4.83 10.56 -19.57
CA ALA A 173 -4.75 11.82 -18.87
C ALA A 173 -5.58 11.77 -17.59
N ASN A 174 -5.08 12.38 -16.52
CA ASN A 174 -5.77 12.45 -15.23
C ASN A 174 -5.54 13.84 -14.62
N VAL A 175 -6.62 14.43 -14.11
CA VAL A 175 -6.60 15.73 -13.42
C VAL A 175 -6.94 15.60 -11.94
N ASP A 176 -7.51 14.46 -11.52
CA ASP A 176 -7.97 14.23 -10.16
C ASP A 176 -6.87 13.62 -9.30
N GLN A 177 -6.89 13.91 -8.00
CA GLN A 177 -5.93 13.36 -7.04
C GLN A 177 -6.65 12.83 -5.79
N GLY A 178 -6.28 11.61 -5.38
CA GLY A 178 -6.80 10.97 -4.17
C GLY A 178 -8.14 10.27 -4.37
N GLY A 179 -8.71 9.78 -3.25
CA GLY A 179 -9.93 8.95 -3.27
C GLY A 179 -9.65 7.45 -3.41
N HIS A 180 -8.39 7.06 -3.62
CA HIS A 180 -7.93 5.68 -3.65
C HIS A 180 -6.60 5.52 -2.92
N LEU A 181 -6.30 4.30 -2.46
CA LEU A 181 -5.06 3.95 -1.76
C LEU A 181 -4.38 2.77 -2.45
N ILE A 182 -3.07 2.85 -2.60
CA ILE A 182 -2.21 1.76 -3.12
C ILE A 182 -1.11 1.46 -2.11
N LEU A 183 -0.59 0.24 -2.13
CA LEU A 183 0.53 -0.19 -1.29
C LEU A 183 1.82 -0.14 -2.10
N LEU A 184 2.72 0.78 -1.77
CA LEU A 184 4.10 0.75 -2.24
C LEU A 184 4.86 -0.32 -1.46
N HIS A 185 5.53 -1.19 -2.19
CA HIS A 185 6.38 -2.24 -1.63
C HIS A 185 7.78 -2.28 -2.29
N GLY A 186 8.10 -1.25 -3.05
CA GLY A 186 9.47 -1.02 -3.47
C GLY A 186 9.66 0.34 -4.14
N ARG A 187 10.90 0.77 -4.20
CA ARG A 187 11.38 1.99 -4.86
C ARG A 187 12.68 1.72 -5.57
N SER A 188 12.92 2.44 -6.66
CA SER A 188 14.23 2.60 -7.29
C SER A 188 14.51 4.07 -7.54
N ASP A 189 15.62 4.38 -8.20
CA ASP A 189 15.93 5.74 -8.68
C ASP A 189 14.84 6.29 -9.63
N GLY A 190 14.13 5.41 -10.37
CA GLY A 190 13.23 5.81 -11.45
C GLY A 190 11.74 5.73 -11.14
N GLY A 191 11.34 4.95 -10.13
CA GLY A 191 9.93 4.71 -9.85
C GLY A 191 9.68 3.81 -8.66
N VAL A 192 8.45 3.31 -8.57
CA VAL A 192 7.98 2.49 -7.44
C VAL A 192 7.29 1.23 -7.91
N TRP A 193 7.43 0.18 -7.10
CA TRP A 193 6.61 -1.04 -7.19
C TRP A 193 5.44 -0.94 -6.22
N PHE A 194 4.25 -1.29 -6.68
CA PHE A 194 3.05 -1.21 -5.88
C PHE A 194 2.02 -2.30 -6.19
N HIS A 195 1.18 -2.54 -5.20
CA HIS A 195 -0.10 -3.23 -5.36
C HIS A 195 -1.23 -2.20 -5.41
N ASN A 196 -2.05 -2.29 -6.45
CA ASN A 196 -3.27 -1.53 -6.59
C ASN A 196 -4.45 -2.47 -6.34
N PRO A 197 -5.09 -2.41 -5.15
CA PRO A 197 -6.16 -3.33 -4.79
C PRO A 197 -7.40 -3.18 -5.66
N SER A 198 -7.49 -2.08 -6.43
CA SER A 198 -8.54 -1.88 -7.42
C SER A 198 -8.01 -1.87 -8.85
N GLY A 199 -6.79 -2.31 -9.07
CA GLY A 199 -6.15 -2.28 -10.39
C GLY A 199 -6.91 -3.08 -11.43
N VAL A 200 -6.70 -2.77 -12.70
CA VAL A 200 -6.96 -3.68 -13.82
C VAL A 200 -5.62 -4.14 -14.38
N ALA A 201 -5.57 -5.33 -14.98
CA ALA A 201 -4.32 -5.84 -15.54
C ALA A 201 -3.77 -4.88 -16.61
N PRO A 202 -2.45 -4.61 -16.64
CA PRO A 202 -1.40 -5.23 -15.81
C PRO A 202 -1.09 -4.48 -14.50
N TYR A 203 -1.81 -3.40 -14.17
CA TYR A 203 -1.50 -2.49 -13.05
C TYR A 203 -2.21 -2.88 -11.75
N GLN A 204 -2.25 -4.19 -11.46
CA GLN A 204 -2.85 -4.79 -10.26
C GLN A 204 -1.82 -5.12 -9.21
N ALA A 205 -0.97 -6.10 -9.51
CA ALA A 205 -0.02 -6.69 -8.58
C ALA A 205 1.41 -6.47 -9.08
N ASN A 206 2.32 -6.13 -8.17
CA ASN A 206 3.73 -5.87 -8.48
C ASN A 206 3.91 -4.87 -9.63
N ALA A 207 2.96 -3.95 -9.79
CA ALA A 207 2.97 -2.98 -10.85
C ALA A 207 4.14 -2.03 -10.63
N TRP A 208 4.83 -1.66 -11.71
CA TRP A 208 5.91 -0.68 -11.64
C TRP A 208 5.55 0.53 -12.50
N LEU A 209 5.71 1.72 -11.95
CA LEU A 209 5.52 2.97 -12.70
C LEU A 209 6.64 3.98 -12.37
N PRO A 210 7.07 4.77 -13.37
CA PRO A 210 7.99 5.89 -13.13
C PRO A 210 7.38 6.92 -12.19
N TYR A 211 8.22 7.59 -11.38
CA TYR A 211 7.75 8.65 -10.46
C TYR A 211 6.95 9.74 -11.18
N GLY A 212 7.39 10.16 -12.37
CA GLY A 212 6.68 11.17 -13.16
C GLY A 212 5.27 10.75 -13.55
N THR A 213 5.02 9.45 -13.73
CA THR A 213 3.69 8.90 -13.98
C THR A 213 2.86 8.89 -12.69
N VAL A 214 3.39 8.32 -11.60
CA VAL A 214 2.67 8.21 -10.32
C VAL A 214 2.33 9.59 -9.74
N ALA A 215 3.22 10.57 -9.90
CA ALA A 215 3.01 11.95 -9.44
C ALA A 215 1.75 12.61 -10.02
N ARG A 216 1.30 12.20 -11.21
CA ARG A 216 0.05 12.71 -11.80
C ARG A 216 -1.20 12.28 -11.05
N PHE A 217 -1.14 11.14 -10.36
CA PHE A 217 -2.26 10.55 -9.62
C PHE A 217 -2.11 10.77 -8.10
N HIS A 218 -0.87 10.92 -7.62
CA HIS A 218 -0.54 11.04 -6.19
C HIS A 218 -1.12 12.31 -5.57
N ALA A 219 -1.80 12.14 -4.44
CA ALA A 219 -2.49 13.20 -3.73
C ALA A 219 -1.64 13.87 -2.65
N ARG A 220 -0.31 13.70 -2.75
CA ARG A 220 0.71 14.25 -1.86
C ARG A 220 0.54 13.87 -0.39
N ARG A 221 0.03 12.66 -0.12
CA ARG A 221 -0.24 12.17 1.23
C ARG A 221 -0.30 10.65 1.28
N GLY A 222 0.00 10.10 2.44
CA GLY A 222 -0.01 8.68 2.66
C GLY A 222 0.37 8.33 4.10
N MET A 223 0.80 7.10 4.29
CA MET A 223 1.17 6.52 5.57
C MET A 223 2.35 5.57 5.36
N ALA A 224 3.46 5.79 6.05
CA ALA A 224 4.52 4.80 6.16
C ALA A 224 4.15 3.80 7.26
N LEU A 225 4.27 2.51 6.98
CA LEU A 225 3.92 1.42 7.89
C LEU A 225 5.20 0.68 8.24
N THR A 226 5.60 0.69 9.51
CA THR A 226 6.80 0.01 9.99
C THR A 226 6.41 -1.07 10.98
N ARG A 227 6.87 -2.29 10.73
CA ARG A 227 6.72 -3.38 11.70
C ARG A 227 7.55 -3.05 12.95
N ILE A 228 6.91 -3.01 14.12
CA ILE A 228 7.65 -2.90 15.38
C ILE A 228 8.13 -4.32 15.74
N THR A 229 9.40 -4.61 15.53
CA THR A 229 10.03 -5.76 16.17
C THR A 229 10.30 -5.38 17.61
N VAL A 230 9.60 -6.02 18.56
CA VAL A 230 10.03 -5.95 19.95
C VAL A 230 11.32 -6.75 20.01
N ASP A 231 12.43 -6.05 20.25
CA ASP A 231 13.71 -6.71 20.52
C ASP A 231 13.49 -7.58 21.77
N GLU A 232 13.53 -8.91 21.61
CA GLU A 232 13.36 -9.88 22.71
C GLU A 232 14.47 -9.76 23.78
N THR A 233 15.42 -8.84 23.61
CA THR A 233 16.59 -8.64 24.47
C THR A 233 16.35 -7.73 25.69
N LEU A 234 15.12 -7.28 25.96
CA LEU A 234 14.79 -6.52 27.18
C LEU A 234 13.82 -7.23 28.15
N ALA A 235 13.66 -8.55 28.01
CA ALA A 235 13.05 -9.39 29.03
C ALA A 235 14.14 -10.14 29.82
N GLU A 236 14.88 -9.41 30.66
CA GLU A 236 15.59 -9.96 31.83
C GLU A 236 14.99 -9.38 33.13
#